data_AF-A0A2H3JFL3-F1
#
_entry.id   AF-A0A2H3JFL3-F1
#
_cell.length_a   1.000
_cell.length_b   1.000
_cell.length_c   1.000
_cell.angle_alpha   90.00
_cell.angle_beta   90.00
_cell.angle_gamma   90.00
#
_symmetry.space_group_name_H-M   'P 1'
#
loop_
_entity.id
_entity.type
_entity.pdbx_description
1 polymer ?
#
loop_
_entity_poly.entity_id
_entity_poly.type
_entity_poly.pdbx_seq_one_letter_code
_entity_poly.pdbx_strand_id
1 'polypeptide(L)'
;YEADITRVIHESLEKRWKQTDQEVFILAVVLNPYLRTKCFRSGNAAITEASLSAMLGQCYQRMFGKAPDIYLFQAFTDYLHYLSEFSEDHMALEQLKQLAEKVVSKETDVNLVTLWRRLDTGSPNGRNALTTLAMRILSIVPNSAATERIFSAMGIVHTDIRNRLDAERVRQTVLV
;
A
#
# COMPACT_ATOMS: atom_id res chain seq x y z
N TYR A 1 18.61 25.63 18.59
CA TYR A 1 19.17 24.26 18.47
C TYR A 1 18.07 23.26 18.12
N GLU A 2 17.08 23.02 18.99
CA GLU A 2 15.97 22.07 18.71
C GLU A 2 15.08 22.49 17.54
N ALA A 3 14.77 23.80 17.42
CA ALA A 3 14.01 24.34 16.28
C ALA A 3 14.72 24.18 14.92
N ASP A 4 16.06 24.20 14.90
CA ASP A 4 16.83 23.98 13.67
C ASP A 4 16.84 22.51 13.26
N ILE A 5 16.89 21.58 14.22
CA ILE A 5 16.81 20.14 13.94
C ILE A 5 15.44 19.80 13.35
N THR A 6 14.35 20.30 13.95
CA THR A 6 12.99 20.09 13.45
C THR A 6 12.83 20.59 12.01
N ARG A 7 13.37 21.78 11.71
CA ARG A 7 13.33 22.35 10.35
C ARG A 7 14.08 21.48 9.35
N VAL A 8 15.29 21.06 9.66
CA VAL A 8 16.10 20.21 8.76
C VAL A 8 15.43 18.85 8.52
N ILE A 9 14.85 18.25 9.57
CA ILE A 9 14.09 17.00 9.44
C ILE A 9 12.87 17.21 8.53
N HIS A 10 12.13 18.30 8.74
CA HIS A 10 10.96 18.64 7.93
C HIS A 10 11.32 18.84 6.45
N GLU A 11 12.35 19.62 6.15
CA GLU A 11 12.84 19.83 4.77
C GLU A 11 13.28 18.51 4.10
N SER A 12 13.95 17.63 4.85
CA SER A 12 14.35 16.30 4.38
C SER A 12 13.16 15.38 4.10
N LEU A 13 12.13 15.42 4.94
CA LEU A 13 10.89 14.66 4.73
C LEU A 13 10.12 15.18 3.51
N GLU A 14 9.95 16.49 3.39
CA GLU A 14 9.30 17.12 2.24
C GLU A 14 9.99 16.80 0.92
N LYS A 15 11.33 16.83 0.92
CA LYS A 15 12.12 16.45 -0.26
C LYS A 15 11.85 15.00 -0.68
N ARG A 16 11.83 14.06 0.27
CA ARG A 16 11.55 12.64 -0.01
C ARG A 16 10.09 12.43 -0.43
N TRP A 17 9.16 13.07 0.24
CA TRP A 17 7.73 13.00 -0.06
C TRP A 17 7.42 13.45 -1.49
N LYS A 18 8.09 14.51 -1.98
CA LYS A 18 7.97 14.97 -3.38
C LYS A 18 8.49 13.98 -4.42
N GLN A 19 9.37 13.07 -4.03
CA GLN A 19 9.97 12.06 -4.91
C GLN A 19 9.24 10.72 -4.88
N THR A 20 8.32 10.52 -3.93
CA THR A 20 7.54 9.28 -3.80
C THR A 20 6.23 9.32 -4.60
N ASP A 21 5.69 8.14 -4.90
CA ASP A 21 4.32 7.99 -5.40
C ASP A 21 3.31 8.24 -4.28
N GLN A 22 3.03 9.52 -4.01
CA GLN A 22 2.23 9.99 -2.88
C GLN A 22 0.84 9.35 -2.84
N GLU A 23 0.23 9.14 -4.01
CA GLU A 23 -1.10 8.54 -4.14
C GLU A 23 -1.14 7.14 -3.51
N VAL A 24 -0.11 6.33 -3.73
CA VAL A 24 -0.03 4.98 -3.17
C VAL A 24 0.05 5.01 -1.64
N PHE A 25 0.80 5.95 -1.07
CA PHE A 25 0.87 6.11 0.39
C PHE A 25 -0.44 6.61 0.98
N ILE A 26 -1.08 7.59 0.34
CA ILE A 26 -2.39 8.10 0.77
C ILE A 26 -3.43 6.98 0.71
N LEU A 27 -3.48 6.23 -0.38
CA LEU A 27 -4.40 5.10 -0.53
C LEU A 27 -4.08 3.96 0.44
N ALA A 28 -2.83 3.68 0.78
CA ALA A 28 -2.50 2.69 1.79
C ALA A 28 -3.09 3.05 3.16
N VAL A 29 -3.08 4.34 3.51
CA VAL A 29 -3.72 4.85 4.73
C VAL A 29 -5.25 4.75 4.62
N VAL A 30 -5.83 5.18 3.50
CA VAL A 30 -7.29 5.12 3.28
C VAL A 30 -7.80 3.68 3.27
N LEU A 31 -7.08 2.75 2.64
CA LEU A 31 -7.43 1.33 2.54
C LEU A 31 -7.10 0.55 3.81
N ASN A 32 -6.59 1.19 4.87
CA ASN A 32 -6.55 0.62 6.20
C ASN A 32 -7.94 0.77 6.85
N PRO A 33 -8.68 -0.33 7.11
CA PRO A 33 -10.04 -0.25 7.66
C PRO A 33 -10.09 0.41 9.04
N TYR A 34 -9.02 0.38 9.83
CA TYR A 34 -8.99 1.03 11.14
C TYR A 34 -8.86 2.56 11.03
N LEU A 35 -8.27 3.06 9.95
CA LEU A 35 -7.99 4.48 9.76
C LEU A 35 -8.99 5.14 8.80
N ARG A 36 -9.14 4.59 7.59
CA ARG A 36 -9.86 5.23 6.48
C ARG A 36 -9.45 6.70 6.32
N THR A 37 -10.39 7.61 6.47
CA THR A 37 -10.16 9.05 6.36
C THR A 37 -9.94 9.73 7.72
N LYS A 38 -10.02 9.00 8.85
CA LYS A 38 -9.98 9.56 10.22
C LYS A 38 -8.69 10.31 10.54
N CYS A 39 -7.58 9.97 9.88
CA CYS A 39 -6.28 10.60 10.08
C CYS A 39 -6.08 11.90 9.29
N PHE A 40 -6.96 12.22 8.34
CA PHE A 40 -6.86 13.44 7.55
C PHE A 40 -7.63 14.58 8.22
N ARG A 41 -7.12 15.80 8.04
CA ARG A 41 -7.79 17.00 8.53
C ARG A 41 -9.14 17.18 7.82
N SER A 42 -10.20 17.35 8.61
CA SER A 42 -11.53 17.71 8.08
C SER A 42 -11.48 18.99 7.24
N GLY A 43 -12.15 18.98 6.08
CA GLY A 43 -12.16 20.11 5.14
C GLY A 43 -10.92 20.24 4.26
N ASN A 44 -10.01 19.25 4.24
CA ASN A 44 -8.90 19.26 3.30
C ASN A 44 -9.37 18.95 1.87
N ALA A 45 -9.30 19.95 0.98
CA ALA A 45 -9.69 19.83 -0.42
C ALA A 45 -8.91 18.76 -1.21
N ALA A 46 -7.71 18.38 -0.76
CA ALA A 46 -6.94 17.31 -1.39
C ALA A 46 -7.47 15.89 -1.06
N ILE A 47 -8.27 15.75 0.00
CA ILE A 47 -8.77 14.46 0.52
C ILE A 47 -10.31 14.45 0.49
N THR A 48 -10.87 14.89 -0.63
CA THR A 48 -12.31 14.71 -0.91
C THR A 48 -12.56 13.29 -1.41
N GLU A 49 -13.79 12.80 -1.29
CA GLU A 49 -14.15 11.50 -1.88
C GLU A 49 -13.88 11.46 -3.39
N ALA A 50 -14.10 12.57 -4.09
CA ALA A 50 -13.82 12.69 -5.52
C ALA A 50 -12.31 12.58 -5.82
N SER A 51 -11.46 13.29 -5.05
CA SER A 51 -10.01 13.21 -5.26
C SER A 51 -9.45 11.83 -4.89
N LEU A 52 -9.94 11.22 -3.82
CA LEU A 52 -9.56 9.85 -3.44
C LEU A 52 -10.00 8.83 -4.49
N SER A 53 -11.19 8.98 -5.06
CA SER A 53 -11.68 8.12 -6.14
C SER A 53 -10.82 8.26 -7.41
N ALA A 54 -10.41 9.49 -7.74
CA ALA A 54 -9.50 9.72 -8.85
C ALA A 54 -8.12 9.07 -8.62
N MET A 55 -7.55 9.18 -7.42
CA MET A 55 -6.29 8.50 -7.06
C MET A 55 -6.45 6.97 -7.15
N LEU A 56 -7.56 6.42 -6.63
CA LEU A 56 -7.87 4.99 -6.66
C LEU A 56 -7.93 4.47 -8.10
N GLY A 57 -8.67 5.16 -8.98
CA GLY A 57 -8.82 4.78 -10.38
C GLY A 57 -7.49 4.82 -11.14
N GLN A 58 -6.69 5.86 -10.93
CA GLN A 58 -5.35 5.98 -11.51
C GLN A 58 -4.43 4.87 -11.02
N CYS A 59 -4.39 4.59 -9.71
CA CYS A 59 -3.60 3.49 -9.15
C CYS A 59 -4.05 2.13 -9.69
N TYR A 60 -5.36 1.88 -9.79
CA TYR A 60 -5.90 0.66 -10.38
C TYR A 60 -5.41 0.47 -11.82
N GLN A 61 -5.58 1.50 -12.65
CA GLN A 61 -5.16 1.45 -14.05
C GLN A 61 -3.64 1.24 -14.18
N ARG A 62 -2.84 1.92 -13.36
CA ARG A 62 -1.37 1.76 -13.34
C ARG A 62 -0.94 0.34 -12.95
N MET A 63 -1.58 -0.26 -11.94
CA MET A 63 -1.18 -1.57 -11.40
C MET A 63 -1.70 -2.76 -12.21
N PHE A 64 -2.87 -2.64 -12.84
CA PHE A 64 -3.54 -3.76 -13.51
C PHE A 64 -3.65 -3.59 -15.03
N GLY A 65 -3.29 -2.42 -15.59
CA GLY A 65 -3.37 -2.15 -17.02
C GLY A 65 -4.80 -2.15 -17.57
N LYS A 66 -5.81 -1.97 -16.71
CA LYS A 66 -7.23 -2.03 -17.05
C LYS A 66 -7.95 -0.79 -16.53
N ALA A 67 -8.95 -0.33 -17.29
CA ALA A 67 -9.81 0.75 -16.83
C ALA A 67 -10.65 0.28 -15.63
N PRO A 68 -10.78 1.09 -14.56
CA PRO A 68 -11.68 0.78 -13.46
C PRO A 68 -13.14 0.80 -13.93
N ASP A 69 -13.94 -0.16 -13.46
CA ASP A 69 -15.38 -0.17 -13.71
C ASP A 69 -16.15 0.66 -12.67
N ILE A 70 -17.43 0.93 -12.93
CA ILE A 70 -18.28 1.70 -12.02
C ILE A 70 -18.47 1.02 -10.65
N TYR A 71 -18.40 -0.30 -10.63
CA TYR A 71 -18.61 -1.10 -9.42
C TYR A 71 -17.41 -1.03 -8.47
N LEU A 72 -16.18 -0.81 -8.99
CA LEU A 72 -15.02 -0.48 -8.17
C LEU A 72 -15.26 0.82 -7.41
N PHE A 73 -15.73 1.87 -8.10
CA PHE A 73 -16.01 3.17 -7.46
C PHE A 73 -17.15 3.06 -6.46
N GLN A 74 -18.21 2.33 -6.79
CA GLN A 74 -19.30 2.06 -5.85
C GLN A 74 -18.80 1.32 -4.59
N ALA A 75 -17.96 0.28 -4.76
CA ALA A 75 -17.38 -0.43 -3.63
C ALA A 75 -16.49 0.50 -2.78
N PHE A 76 -15.75 1.40 -3.41
CA PHE A 76 -14.90 2.36 -2.71
C PHE A 76 -15.72 3.38 -1.89
N THR A 77 -16.80 3.91 -2.46
CA THR A 77 -17.76 4.74 -1.73
C THR A 77 -18.36 3.97 -0.54
N ASP A 78 -18.85 2.74 -0.76
CA ASP A 78 -19.39 1.91 0.33
C ASP A 78 -18.33 1.68 1.43
N TYR A 79 -17.08 1.45 1.05
CA TYR A 79 -15.96 1.27 1.97
C TYR A 79 -15.69 2.51 2.83
N LEU A 80 -15.70 3.70 2.23
CA LEU A 80 -15.50 4.96 2.95
C LEU A 80 -16.63 5.25 3.94
N HIS A 81 -17.86 4.85 3.60
CA HIS A 81 -19.07 5.10 4.39
C HIS A 81 -19.49 3.93 5.30
N TYR A 82 -18.63 2.91 5.47
CA TYR A 82 -18.89 1.76 6.35
C TYR A 82 -20.13 0.94 5.96
N LEU A 83 -20.44 0.89 4.66
CA LEU A 83 -21.63 0.22 4.13
C LEU A 83 -21.31 -1.21 3.66
N SER A 84 -22.36 -2.02 3.53
CA SER A 84 -22.30 -3.36 2.95
C SER A 84 -21.26 -4.26 3.65
N GLU A 85 -20.42 -4.97 2.90
CA GLU A 85 -19.33 -5.83 3.41
C GLU A 85 -18.20 -5.08 4.13
N PHE A 86 -18.21 -3.74 4.08
CA PHE A 86 -17.17 -2.89 4.65
C PHE A 86 -17.54 -2.30 6.00
N SER A 87 -18.67 -2.66 6.62
CA SER A 87 -18.93 -2.26 8.00
C SER A 87 -17.90 -2.88 8.97
N GLU A 88 -17.70 -2.27 10.13
CA GLU A 88 -16.72 -2.76 11.12
C GLU A 88 -17.04 -4.20 11.56
N ASP A 89 -18.32 -4.52 11.69
CA ASP A 89 -18.82 -5.86 12.04
C ASP A 89 -18.58 -6.88 10.92
N HIS A 90 -18.91 -6.55 9.66
CA HIS A 90 -18.72 -7.48 8.54
C HIS A 90 -17.24 -7.77 8.29
N MET A 91 -16.36 -6.78 8.48
CA MET A 91 -14.91 -6.99 8.41
C MET A 91 -14.34 -7.63 9.68
N ALA A 92 -15.13 -7.76 10.75
CA ALA A 92 -14.76 -8.27 12.07
C ALA A 92 -13.51 -7.57 12.66
N LEU A 93 -13.48 -6.23 12.58
CA LEU A 93 -12.29 -5.43 12.94
C LEU A 93 -11.90 -5.60 14.40
N GLU A 94 -12.88 -5.62 15.31
CA GLU A 94 -12.67 -5.74 16.74
C GLU A 94 -12.16 -7.14 17.12
N GLN A 95 -12.75 -8.20 16.55
CA GLN A 95 -12.34 -9.58 16.79
C GLN A 95 -10.91 -9.82 16.30
N LEU A 96 -10.56 -9.30 15.12
CA LEU A 96 -9.20 -9.41 14.58
C LEU A 96 -8.18 -8.65 15.43
N LYS A 97 -8.55 -7.47 15.93
CA LYS A 97 -7.70 -6.69 16.83
C LYS A 97 -7.45 -7.45 18.13
N GLN A 98 -8.50 -7.99 18.75
CA GLN A 98 -8.37 -8.81 19.96
C GLN A 98 -7.57 -10.08 19.73
N LEU A 99 -7.68 -10.71 18.55
CA LEU A 99 -6.90 -11.88 18.19
C LEU A 99 -5.40 -11.54 18.10
N ALA A 100 -5.06 -10.42 17.44
CA ALA A 100 -3.68 -9.95 17.35
C ALA A 100 -3.08 -9.67 18.74
N GLU A 101 -3.86 -9.01 19.62
CA GLU A 101 -3.45 -8.72 20.99
C GLU A 101 -3.26 -9.98 21.87
N LYS A 102 -4.02 -11.06 21.61
CA LYS A 102 -4.00 -12.29 22.41
C LYS A 102 -3.01 -13.36 21.91
N VAL A 103 -2.83 -13.50 20.60
CA VAL A 103 -2.09 -14.63 20.00
C VAL A 103 -0.61 -14.34 19.87
N VAL A 104 -0.21 -13.09 19.67
CA VAL A 104 1.18 -12.73 19.38
C VAL A 104 1.65 -11.73 20.42
N SER A 105 2.77 -12.03 21.09
CA SER A 105 3.40 -11.17 22.07
C SER A 105 3.48 -9.72 21.60
N LYS A 106 2.58 -8.83 22.08
CA LYS A 106 2.54 -7.34 22.09
C LYS A 106 3.05 -6.49 20.90
N GLU A 107 3.69 -7.04 19.88
CA GLU A 107 4.47 -6.32 18.87
C GLU A 107 4.04 -6.64 17.43
N THR A 108 3.00 -7.44 17.22
CA THR A 108 2.53 -7.76 15.86
C THR A 108 1.22 -7.06 15.56
N ASP A 109 1.31 -6.06 14.69
CA ASP A 109 0.15 -5.37 14.12
C ASP A 109 -0.75 -6.32 13.33
N VAL A 110 -2.03 -5.98 13.22
CA VAL A 110 -3.00 -6.71 12.40
C VAL A 110 -2.52 -6.73 10.95
N ASN A 111 -2.37 -7.93 10.37
CA ASN A 111 -2.02 -8.07 8.96
C ASN A 111 -3.21 -7.65 8.08
N LEU A 112 -3.14 -6.43 7.55
CA LEU A 112 -4.21 -5.85 6.73
C LEU A 112 -4.44 -6.60 5.42
N VAL A 113 -3.41 -7.19 4.82
CA VAL A 113 -3.57 -8.00 3.59
C VAL A 113 -4.42 -9.24 3.89
N THR A 114 -4.17 -9.91 5.02
CA THR A 114 -4.98 -11.05 5.46
C THR A 114 -6.41 -10.64 5.78
N LEU A 115 -6.62 -9.43 6.34
CA LEU A 115 -7.95 -8.87 6.57
C LEU A 115 -8.71 -8.71 5.25
N TRP A 116 -8.13 -8.01 4.27
CA TRP A 116 -8.75 -7.82 2.96
C TRP A 116 -8.99 -9.14 2.22
N ARG A 117 -8.08 -10.11 2.35
CA ARG A 117 -8.22 -11.44 1.73
C ARG A 117 -9.51 -12.17 2.16
N ARG A 118 -10.07 -11.87 3.33
CA ARG A 118 -11.34 -12.47 3.79
C ARG A 118 -12.55 -11.99 2.98
N LEU A 119 -12.43 -10.85 2.31
CA LEU A 119 -13.44 -10.29 1.41
C LEU A 119 -13.20 -10.68 -0.06
N ASP A 120 -12.14 -11.43 -0.36
CA ASP A 120 -11.80 -11.79 -1.72
C ASP A 120 -12.75 -12.87 -2.25
N THR A 121 -13.48 -12.52 -3.29
CA THR A 121 -14.41 -13.40 -4.00
C THR A 121 -13.75 -14.11 -5.18
N GLY A 122 -12.49 -13.78 -5.49
CA GLY A 122 -11.77 -14.28 -6.67
C GLY A 122 -12.28 -13.72 -8.00
N SER A 123 -13.30 -12.86 -7.99
CA SER A 123 -13.78 -12.19 -9.19
C SER A 123 -12.74 -11.20 -9.71
N PRO A 124 -12.41 -11.20 -11.01
CA PRO A 124 -11.41 -10.28 -11.57
C PRO A 124 -11.90 -8.83 -11.64
N ASN A 125 -13.22 -8.61 -11.54
CA ASN A 125 -13.88 -7.34 -11.81
C ASN A 125 -14.91 -7.02 -10.72
N GLY A 126 -15.53 -5.84 -10.81
CA GLY A 126 -16.60 -5.44 -9.93
C GLY A 126 -16.10 -5.01 -8.56
N ARG A 127 -16.89 -5.28 -7.52
CA ARG A 127 -16.56 -4.91 -6.13
C ARG A 127 -15.24 -5.54 -5.65
N ASN A 128 -14.91 -6.74 -6.14
CA ASN A 128 -13.68 -7.43 -5.79
C ASN A 128 -12.40 -6.74 -6.30
N ALA A 129 -12.52 -5.87 -7.29
CA ALA A 129 -11.42 -5.06 -7.76
C ALA A 129 -10.87 -4.18 -6.62
N LEU A 130 -11.72 -3.71 -5.70
CA LEU A 130 -11.28 -2.95 -4.53
C LEU A 130 -10.45 -3.82 -3.59
N THR A 131 -10.93 -5.03 -3.27
CA THR A 131 -10.20 -5.99 -2.44
C THR A 131 -8.83 -6.33 -3.02
N THR A 132 -8.79 -6.58 -4.34
CA THR A 132 -7.54 -6.91 -5.06
C THR A 132 -6.57 -5.73 -5.03
N LEU A 133 -7.06 -4.51 -5.27
CA LEU A 133 -6.25 -3.30 -5.21
C LEU A 133 -5.73 -3.02 -3.79
N ALA A 134 -6.57 -3.18 -2.77
CA ALA A 134 -6.17 -3.00 -1.37
C ALA A 134 -5.09 -3.99 -0.96
N MET A 135 -5.25 -5.28 -1.28
CA MET A 135 -4.20 -6.27 -1.06
C MET A 135 -2.90 -5.91 -1.79
N ARG A 136 -2.99 -5.44 -3.05
CA ARG A 136 -1.81 -5.04 -3.83
C ARG A 136 -1.08 -3.87 -3.18
N ILE A 137 -1.79 -2.78 -2.86
CA ILE A 137 -1.22 -1.57 -2.25
C ILE A 137 -0.61 -1.89 -0.88
N LEU A 138 -1.34 -2.61 -0.02
CA LEU A 138 -0.89 -2.91 1.34
C LEU A 138 0.22 -3.98 1.40
N SER A 139 0.46 -4.69 0.30
CA SER A 139 1.61 -5.60 0.15
C SER A 139 2.89 -4.90 -0.33
N ILE A 140 2.80 -3.63 -0.75
CA ILE A 140 3.98 -2.87 -1.18
C ILE A 140 4.87 -2.64 0.04
N VAL A 141 6.11 -3.10 -0.07
CA VAL A 141 7.12 -2.88 0.95
C VAL A 141 7.71 -1.48 0.75
N PRO A 142 7.57 -0.54 1.70
CA PRO A 142 8.06 0.83 1.55
C PRO A 142 9.57 0.95 1.79
N ASN A 143 10.35 -0.09 1.48
CA ASN A 143 11.80 -0.05 1.54
C ASN A 143 12.39 -0.34 0.16
N SER A 144 13.30 0.53 -0.29
CA SER A 144 14.15 0.25 -1.44
C SER A 144 15.35 -0.61 -1.04
N ALA A 145 15.68 -0.72 0.25
CA ALA A 145 16.87 -1.39 0.74
C ALA A 145 16.98 -2.88 0.34
N ALA A 146 15.86 -3.60 0.18
CA ALA A 146 15.87 -4.95 -0.37
C ALA A 146 16.24 -4.94 -1.86
N THR A 147 15.61 -4.04 -2.63
CA THR A 147 15.87 -3.86 -4.07
C THR A 147 17.28 -3.34 -4.33
N GLU A 148 17.79 -2.40 -3.53
CA GLU A 148 19.15 -1.87 -3.57
C GLU A 148 20.18 -2.94 -3.24
N ARG A 149 19.92 -3.82 -2.26
CA ARG A 149 20.77 -4.99 -1.99
C ARG A 149 20.83 -5.93 -3.20
N ILE A 150 19.69 -6.20 -3.83
CA ILE A 150 19.63 -7.02 -5.05
C ILE A 150 20.38 -6.34 -6.20
N PHE A 151 20.20 -5.04 -6.43
CA PHE A 151 20.91 -4.30 -7.47
C PHE A 151 22.41 -4.18 -7.19
N SER A 152 22.81 -4.02 -5.93
CA SER A 152 24.22 -4.03 -5.52
C SER A 152 24.84 -5.41 -5.77
N ALA A 153 24.14 -6.50 -5.42
CA ALA A 153 24.58 -7.86 -5.74
C ALA A 153 24.68 -8.10 -7.26
N MET A 154 23.71 -7.64 -8.04
CA MET A 154 23.79 -7.66 -9.51
C MET A 154 24.97 -6.84 -10.03
N GLY A 155 25.23 -5.66 -9.46
CA GLY A 155 26.39 -4.83 -9.77
C GLY A 155 27.70 -5.57 -9.50
N ILE A 156 27.86 -6.17 -8.32
CA ILE A 156 29.05 -6.96 -7.96
C ILE A 156 29.30 -8.11 -8.96
N VAL A 157 28.24 -8.80 -9.38
CA VAL A 157 28.33 -9.87 -10.39
C VAL A 157 28.63 -9.32 -11.79
N HIS A 158 28.15 -8.12 -12.13
CA HIS A 158 28.35 -7.53 -13.45
C HIS A 158 29.71 -6.84 -13.64
N THR A 159 30.21 -6.09 -12.64
CA THR A 159 31.31 -5.15 -12.87
C THR A 159 32.69 -5.63 -12.40
N ASP A 160 32.87 -6.34 -11.29
CA ASP A 160 34.24 -6.42 -10.73
C ASP A 160 34.75 -7.76 -10.17
N ILE A 161 33.94 -8.73 -9.72
CA ILE A 161 34.50 -9.87 -8.92
C ILE A 161 34.37 -11.26 -9.56
N ARG A 162 33.41 -11.49 -10.47
CA ARG A 162 33.31 -12.76 -11.22
C ARG A 162 32.83 -12.46 -12.63
N ASN A 163 33.60 -12.88 -13.63
CA ASN A 163 33.28 -13.01 -15.05
C ASN A 163 32.05 -12.23 -15.50
N ARG A 164 32.21 -11.19 -16.35
CA ARG A 164 31.14 -10.47 -17.08
C ARG A 164 30.06 -11.41 -17.63
N LEU A 165 29.14 -11.83 -16.77
CA LEU A 165 28.12 -12.80 -17.10
C LEU A 165 27.01 -12.04 -17.82
N ASP A 166 26.47 -12.68 -18.86
CA ASP A 166 25.33 -12.15 -19.57
C ASP A 166 24.15 -11.95 -18.62
N ALA A 167 23.32 -10.92 -18.87
CA ALA A 167 22.26 -10.46 -17.97
C ALA A 167 21.31 -11.59 -17.53
N GLU A 168 21.07 -12.57 -18.38
CA GLU A 168 20.23 -13.72 -18.05
C GLU A 168 20.83 -14.62 -16.96
N ARG A 169 22.14 -14.84 -16.99
CA ARG A 169 22.84 -15.65 -15.97
C ARG A 169 22.99 -14.91 -14.65
N VAL A 170 23.11 -13.59 -14.68
CA VAL A 170 23.14 -12.77 -13.46
C VAL A 170 21.79 -12.80 -12.75
N ARG A 171 20.70 -12.67 -13.51
CA ARG A 171 19.34 -12.83 -12.96
C ARG A 171 19.16 -14.18 -12.25
N GLN A 172 19.56 -15.28 -12.90
CA GLN A 172 19.48 -16.62 -12.31
C GLN A 172 20.38 -16.81 -11.07
N THR A 173 21.48 -16.06 -10.95
CA THR A 173 22.40 -16.23 -9.80
C THR A 173 21.95 -15.42 -8.57
N VAL A 174 21.32 -14.26 -8.81
CA VAL A 174 20.95 -13.32 -7.73
C VAL A 174 19.52 -13.54 -7.23
N LEU A 175 18.63 -14.09 -8.06
CA LEU A 175 17.20 -14.25 -7.76
C LEU A 175 16.79 -15.69 -7.37
N VAL A 176 17.74 -16.63 -7.26
CA VAL A 176 17.51 -18.04 -6.86
C VAL A 176 17.68 -18.21 -5.35
#